data_AF-A0A0F9B3W7-F1
#
_entry.id   AF-A0A0F9B3W7-F1
#
_cell.length_a   1.000
_cell.length_b   1.000
_cell.length_c   1.000
_cell.angle_alpha   90.00
_cell.angle_beta   90.00
_cell.angle_gamma   90.00
#
_symmetry.space_group_name_H-M   'P 1'
#
loop_
_entity.id
_entity.type
_entity.pdbx_description
1 polymer ?
#
loop_
_entity_poly.entity_id
_entity_poly.type
_entity_poly.pdbx_seq_one_letter_code
_entity_poly.pdbx_strand_id
1 'polypeptide(L)' 'MSNSMEQADVVDAFVEIAHRDSSFPIPLMVLVVTVFAEKLGTTPELLAPIIGARDKEIYGEPTLYTGDE' A
#
# COMPACT_ATOMS: atom_id res chain seq x y z
N MET A 1 9.40 -16.12 20.60
CA MET A 1 8.78 -14.78 20.68
C MET A 1 7.77 -14.72 19.56
N SER A 2 6.50 -14.50 19.86
CA SER A 2 5.48 -14.33 18.81
C SER A 2 5.68 -12.92 18.26
N ASN A 3 6.33 -12.79 17.11
CA ASN A 3 6.32 -11.54 16.36
C ASN A 3 4.89 -11.37 15.83
N SER A 4 4.02 -10.79 16.66
CA SER A 4 2.71 -10.35 16.22
C SER A 4 2.94 -9.19 15.28
N MET A 5 2.88 -9.46 13.98
CA MET A 5 2.91 -8.43 12.95
C MET A 5 1.60 -7.66 13.03
N GLU A 6 1.70 -6.35 13.28
CA GLU A 6 0.54 -5.47 13.29
C GLU A 6 0.11 -5.17 11.84
N GLN A 7 -1.16 -4.80 11.64
CA GLN A 7 -1.62 -4.39 10.30
C GLN A 7 -0.81 -3.20 9.75
N ALA A 8 -0.31 -2.34 10.63
CA ALA A 8 0.59 -1.24 10.27
C ALA A 8 1.91 -1.74 9.66
N ASP A 9 2.50 -2.81 10.19
CA ASP A 9 3.77 -3.37 9.68
C ASP A 9 3.65 -3.88 8.24
N VAL A 10 2.49 -4.44 7.88
CA VAL A 10 2.23 -4.97 6.53
C VAL A 10 2.03 -3.82 5.54
N VAL A 11 1.32 -2.76 5.94
CA VAL A 11 1.11 -1.57 5.11
C VAL A 11 2.44 -0.85 4.91
N ASP A 12 3.25 -0.70 5.95
CA ASP A 12 4.57 -0.07 5.87
C ASP A 12 5.50 -0.81 4.90
N ALA A 13 5.50 -2.15 4.95
CA ALA A 13 6.27 -2.96 4.02
C ALA A 13 5.80 -2.81 2.56
N PHE A 14 4.48 -2.71 2.32
CA PHE A 14 3.94 -2.47 0.98
C PHE A 14 4.37 -1.09 0.45
N VAL A 15 4.24 -0.06 1.29
CA VAL A 15 4.66 1.30 0.96
C VAL A 15 6.16 1.33 0.63
N GLU A 16 7.00 0.66 1.43
CA GLU A 16 8.45 0.61 1.21
C GLU A 16 8.81 -0.08 -0.12
N ILE A 17 8.06 -1.12 -0.52
CA ILE A 17 8.23 -1.77 -1.84
C ILE A 17 7.84 -0.82 -2.97
N ALA A 18 6.67 -0.20 -2.88
CA ALA A 18 6.16 0.76 -3.86
C ALA A 18 7.10 1.95 -4.06
N HIS A 19 7.71 2.42 -2.96
CA HIS A 19 8.60 3.57 -2.97
C HIS A 19 10.01 3.21 -3.52
N ARG A 20 10.54 2.04 -3.17
CA ARG A 20 11.89 1.62 -3.61
C ARG A 20 11.94 1.08 -5.02
N ASP A 21 10.86 0.46 -5.48
CA ASP A 21 10.79 -0.14 -6.81
C ASP A 21 10.07 0.78 -7.79
N SER A 22 10.78 1.79 -8.29
CA SER A 22 10.29 2.69 -9.35
C SER A 22 10.07 1.98 -10.70
N SER A 23 10.44 0.71 -10.81
CA SER A 23 10.15 -0.13 -11.98
C SER A 23 8.91 -0.99 -11.81
N PHE A 24 8.29 -0.99 -10.61
CA PHE A 24 7.10 -1.77 -10.32
C PHE A 24 5.95 -1.25 -11.19
N PRO A 25 5.44 -2.03 -12.16
CA PRO A 25 4.41 -1.57 -13.07
C PRO A 25 3.12 -1.24 -12.30
N ILE A 26 2.51 -0.10 -12.62
CA ILE A 26 1.22 0.35 -12.03
C ILE A 26 0.16 -0.78 -12.03
N PRO A 27 -0.03 -1.57 -13.10
CA PRO A 27 -1.00 -2.68 -13.08
C PRO A 27 -0.72 -3.76 -12.04
N LEU A 28 0.55 -4.01 -11.71
CA LEU A 28 0.92 -4.96 -10.66
C LEU A 28 0.67 -4.37 -9.26
N MET A 29 0.84 -3.06 -9.07
CA MET A 29 0.47 -2.40 -7.82
C MET A 29 -1.04 -2.50 -7.56
N VAL A 30 -1.85 -2.26 -8.60
CA VAL A 30 -3.32 -2.42 -8.52
C VAL A 30 -3.68 -3.83 -8.05
N LEU A 31 -3.09 -4.87 -8.66
CA LEU A 31 -3.35 -6.26 -8.27
C LEU A 31 -3.03 -6.52 -6.79
N VAL A 32 -1.91 -6.01 -6.29
CA VAL A 32 -1.52 -6.22 -4.88
C VAL A 32 -2.52 -5.55 -3.94
N VAL A 33 -2.91 -4.30 -4.21
CA VAL A 33 -3.91 -3.60 -3.39
C VAL A 33 -5.27 -4.26 -3.46
N THR A 34 -5.66 -4.80 -4.62
CA THR A 34 -6.89 -5.60 -4.75
C THR A 34 -6.87 -6.82 -3.84
N VAL A 35 -5.79 -7.61 -3.89
CA VAL A 35 -5.66 -8.81 -3.05
C VAL A 35 -5.61 -8.43 -1.56
N PHE A 36 -4.96 -7.33 -1.20
CA PHE A 36 -4.93 -6.83 0.18
C PHE A 36 -6.32 -6.44 0.66
N ALA A 37 -7.06 -5.69 -0.16
CA ALA A 37 -8.41 -5.26 0.16
C ALA A 37 -9.33 -6.47 0.41
N GLU A 38 -9.29 -7.48 -0.47
CA GLU A 38 -10.04 -8.73 -0.31
C GLU A 38 -9.70 -9.43 1.01
N LYS A 39 -8.40 -9.52 1.37
CA LYS A 39 -7.97 -10.17 2.61
C LYS A 39 -8.39 -9.44 3.87
N LEU A 40 -8.50 -8.12 3.79
CA LEU A 40 -8.95 -7.27 4.89
C LEU A 40 -10.48 -7.11 4.94
N GLY A 41 -11.22 -7.70 3.99
CA GLY A 41 -12.67 -7.56 3.91
C GLY A 41 -13.12 -6.14 3.54
N THR A 42 -12.29 -5.42 2.79
CA THR A 42 -12.54 -4.05 2.31
C THR A 42 -12.48 -4.00 0.78
N THR A 43 -12.57 -2.80 0.19
CA THR A 43 -12.43 -2.59 -1.25
C THR A 43 -11.15 -1.81 -1.59
N PRO A 44 -10.61 -1.96 -2.81
CA PRO A 44 -9.40 -1.23 -3.22
C PRO A 44 -9.57 0.28 -3.11
N GLU A 45 -10.78 0.80 -3.39
CA GLU A 45 -11.12 2.23 -3.33
C GLU A 45 -11.06 2.78 -1.90
N LEU A 46 -11.32 1.94 -0.89
CA LEU A 46 -11.18 2.32 0.52
C LEU A 46 -9.76 2.15 1.02
N LEU A 47 -9.01 1.20 0.46
CA LEU A 47 -7.65 0.88 0.90
C LEU A 47 -6.58 1.80 0.28
N ALA A 48 -6.72 2.16 -1.00
CA ALA A 48 -5.74 2.99 -1.71
C ALA A 48 -5.49 4.35 -1.03
N PRO A 49 -6.52 5.10 -0.56
CA PRO A 49 -6.30 6.35 0.17
C PRO A 49 -5.54 6.15 1.49
N ILE A 50 -5.75 5.03 2.19
CA ILE A 50 -5.05 4.71 3.45
C ILE A 50 -3.57 4.48 3.18
N ILE A 51 -3.26 3.70 2.13
CA ILE A 51 -1.90 3.44 1.69
C ILE A 51 -1.21 4.76 1.28
N GLY A 52 -1.87 5.59 0.46
CA GLY A 52 -1.33 6.87 0.02
C GLY A 52 -1.09 7.85 1.17
N ALA A 53 -2.00 7.88 2.15
CA ALA A 53 -1.81 8.67 3.37
C ALA A 53 -0.59 8.18 4.17
N ARG A 54 -0.44 6.85 4.32
CA ARG A 54 0.68 6.26 5.05
C ARG A 54 2.03 6.48 4.35
N ASP A 55 2.05 6.40 3.03
CA ASP A 55 3.23 6.70 2.22
C ASP A 55 3.69 8.15 2.39
N LYS A 56 2.75 9.10 2.36
CA LYS A 56 3.03 10.50 2.66
C LYS A 56 3.55 10.71 4.09
N GLU A 57 3.06 9.96 5.07
CA GLU A 57 3.57 10.02 6.44
C GLU A 57 5.03 9.56 6.55
N ILE A 58 5.43 8.52 5.79
CA ILE A 58 6.76 7.92 5.86
C ILE A 58 7.78 8.71 5.01
N TYR A 59 7.41 9.13 3.81
CA TYR A 59 8.34 9.69 2.81
C TYR A 59 8.10 11.16 2.46
N GLY A 60 7.00 11.77 2.91
CA GLY A 60 6.68 13.19 2.70
C GLY A 60 6.01 13.54 1.37
N GLU A 61 6.13 12.69 0.36
CA GLU A 61 5.44 12.81 -0.94
C GLU A 61 4.68 11.50 -1.25
N PRO A 62 3.45 11.57 -1.79
CA PRO A 62 2.74 10.37 -2.20
C PRO A 62 3.39 9.77 -3.47
N THR A 63 3.59 8.46 -3.47
CA THR A 63 3.88 7.66 -4.66
C THR A 63 2.72 7.75 -5.65
N LEU A 64 2.99 7.42 -6.92
CA LEU A 64 2.03 7.48 -8.03
C LEU A 64 0.76 6.64 -7.83
N TYR A 65 0.71 5.82 -6.77
CA TYR A 65 -0.46 5.03 -6.41
C TYR A 65 -1.32 5.79 -5.38
N THR A 66 -1.91 6.92 -5.80
CA THR A 66 -2.92 7.62 -4.98
C THR A 66 -4.34 7.12 -5.23
N GLY A 67 -4.54 6.22 -6.21
CA GLY A 67 -5.87 5.86 -6.67
C GLY A 67 -6.56 6.99 -7.46
N ASP A 68 -5.85 8.06 -7.78
CA ASP A 68 -6.30 9.08 -8.72
C ASP A 68 -5.91 8.64 -10.14
N GLU A 69 -6.91 8.49 -11.01
CA GLU A 69 -6.70 8.45 -12.47
C GLU A 69 -6.25 9.82 -13.00
#